data_AF-A0AAV3Z4F9-F1
#
_entry.id   AF-A0AAV3Z4F9-F1
#
_cell.length_a   1.000
_cell.length_b   1.000
_cell.length_c   1.000
_cell.angle_alpha   90.00
_cell.angle_beta   90.00
_cell.angle_gamma   90.00
#
_symmetry.space_group_name_H-M   'P 1'
#
loop_
_entity.id
_entity.type
_entity.pdbx_description
1 polymer ?
#
loop_
_entity_poly.entity_id
_entity_poly.type
_entity_poly.pdbx_seq_one_letter_code
_entity_poly.pdbx_strand_id
1 'polypeptide(L)'
;MEMRCDGLGRNKIVNSEDSKDRIRNWTMVGHKRERNDARQNGSKVLIHCHAGVSRSATVTIAYLLKHTRMAMADAYKFVKGKRFIISPNFNFMGQLLEFEQDLNQGISPRILYPRLQGIESSV
;
A
#
# COMPACT_ATOMS: atom_id res chain seq x y z
N MET A 1 4.62 -0.82 9.43
CA MET A 1 3.96 -2.08 9.03
C MET A 1 4.92 -2.75 8.08
N GLU A 2 5.42 -3.93 8.41
CA GLU A 2 6.39 -4.63 7.55
C GLU A 2 5.62 -5.47 6.53
N MET A 3 5.82 -5.21 5.24
CA MET A 3 5.37 -6.14 4.20
C MET A 3 6.52 -7.10 3.90
N ARG A 4 6.30 -8.40 4.12
CA ARG A 4 7.28 -9.45 3.84
C ARG A 4 7.34 -9.72 2.33
N CYS A 5 8.52 -9.55 1.77
CA CYS A 5 9.05 -10.16 0.55
C CYS A 5 10.53 -10.43 0.93
N ASP A 6 11.09 -11.63 0.79
CA ASP A 6 12.20 -12.05 1.68
C ASP A 6 13.63 -11.65 1.28
N GLY A 7 14.23 -10.60 1.90
CA GLY A 7 15.71 -10.34 1.90
C GLY A 7 16.26 -8.89 1.66
N LEU A 8 16.82 -8.20 2.68
CA LEU A 8 17.55 -6.91 2.62
C LEU A 8 16.75 -5.58 2.52
N GLY A 9 16.54 -4.94 3.68
CA GLY A 9 17.51 -3.93 4.15
C GLY A 9 17.42 -2.47 3.68
N ARG A 10 16.28 -1.96 3.20
CA ARG A 10 16.12 -0.49 3.00
C ARG A 10 14.81 0.05 3.58
N ASN A 11 14.92 0.77 4.69
CA ASN A 11 13.82 1.50 5.33
C ASN A 11 13.58 2.80 4.55
N LYS A 12 12.42 2.94 3.91
CA LYS A 12 12.03 4.21 3.26
C LYS A 12 10.95 4.91 4.09
N ILE A 13 11.26 6.14 4.51
CA ILE A 13 10.36 7.00 5.26
C ILE A 13 9.43 7.69 4.25
N VAL A 14 8.12 7.45 4.33
CA VAL A 14 7.15 8.26 3.58
C VAL A 14 6.89 9.53 4.37
N ASN A 15 7.67 10.57 4.09
CA ASN A 15 7.47 11.92 4.62
C ASN A 15 6.62 12.72 3.65
N SER A 16 5.32 12.74 3.89
CA SER A 16 4.46 13.82 3.41
C SER A 16 3.46 14.14 4.50
N GLU A 17 3.36 15.41 4.86
CA GLU A 17 2.50 15.92 5.95
C GLU A 17 1.22 16.58 5.41
N ASP A 18 1.08 16.71 4.09
CA ASP A 18 0.01 17.51 3.49
C ASP A 18 -1.19 16.63 3.09
N SER A 19 -2.38 17.06 3.51
CA SER A 19 -3.65 16.48 3.09
C SER A 19 -3.98 16.75 1.62
N LYS A 20 -3.28 17.70 0.97
CA LYS A 20 -3.40 17.95 -0.48
C LYS A 20 -2.66 16.94 -1.34
N ASP A 21 -1.80 16.11 -0.75
CA ASP A 21 -1.03 15.14 -1.49
C ASP A 21 -1.93 14.00 -1.98
N ARG A 22 -1.91 13.77 -3.30
CA ARG A 22 -2.73 12.75 -3.94
C ARG A 22 -2.06 11.39 -3.79
N ILE A 23 -2.77 10.39 -3.26
CA ILE A 23 -2.29 8.99 -3.11
C ILE A 23 -1.74 8.44 -4.43
N ARG A 24 -2.34 8.85 -5.58
CA ARG A 24 -1.86 8.49 -6.92
C ARG A 24 -0.37 8.81 -7.11
N ASN A 25 0.09 9.95 -6.60
CA ASN A 25 1.49 10.38 -6.71
C ASN A 25 2.42 9.52 -5.86
N TRP A 26 1.97 9.07 -4.69
CA TRP A 26 2.78 8.23 -3.80
C TRP A 26 2.98 6.81 -4.35
N THR A 27 1.97 6.27 -5.03
CA THR A 27 2.11 4.95 -5.66
C THR A 27 3.15 4.95 -6.79
N MET A 28 3.32 6.07 -7.51
CA MET A 28 4.28 6.16 -8.62
C MET A 28 5.74 6.26 -8.15
N VAL A 29 6.00 6.94 -7.03
CA VAL A 29 7.37 7.14 -6.51
C VAL A 29 7.99 5.82 -6.03
N GLY A 30 7.18 4.86 -5.58
CA GLY A 30 7.64 3.50 -5.23
C GLY A 30 7.81 2.54 -6.42
N HIS A 31 7.34 2.90 -7.61
CA HIS A 31 7.13 1.92 -8.68
C HIS A 31 8.31 1.71 -9.65
N LYS A 32 9.19 2.70 -9.87
CA LYS A 32 10.16 2.64 -10.98
C LYS A 32 11.54 2.06 -10.65
N ARG A 33 12.01 2.07 -9.39
CA ARG A 33 13.37 1.57 -9.05
C ARG A 33 13.43 0.42 -8.05
N GLU A 34 12.44 0.27 -7.18
CA GLU A 34 12.51 -0.71 -6.08
C GLU A 34 11.89 -2.07 -6.41
N ARG A 35 10.90 -2.10 -7.31
CA ARG A 35 10.13 -3.31 -7.63
C ARG A 35 10.97 -4.45 -8.20
N ASN A 36 12.01 -4.16 -8.98
CA ASN A 36 12.80 -5.20 -9.63
C ASN A 36 13.85 -5.78 -8.67
N ASP A 37 14.63 -4.94 -7.98
CA ASP A 37 15.67 -5.42 -7.06
C ASP A 37 15.09 -6.09 -5.82
N ALA A 38 14.02 -5.52 -5.23
CA ALA A 38 13.41 -6.06 -4.02
C ALA A 38 12.60 -7.34 -4.26
N ARG A 39 12.19 -7.64 -5.49
CA ARG A 39 11.43 -8.87 -5.80
C ARG A 39 12.33 -9.97 -6.36
N GLN A 40 13.46 -9.62 -6.97
CA GLN A 40 14.42 -10.59 -7.51
C GLN A 40 15.28 -11.22 -6.41
N ASN A 41 15.65 -10.45 -5.38
CA ASN A 41 16.46 -10.98 -4.28
C ASN A 41 15.61 -11.54 -3.13
N GLY A 42 14.28 -11.37 -3.26
CA GLY A 42 13.33 -11.24 -2.16
C GLY A 42 13.81 -10.11 -1.25
N SER A 43 13.06 -9.04 -1.00
CA SER A 43 13.52 -7.96 -0.12
C SER A 43 12.39 -7.30 0.61
N LYS A 44 12.58 -7.09 1.92
CA LYS A 44 11.53 -6.61 2.79
C LYS A 44 11.48 -5.10 2.72
N VAL A 45 10.28 -4.58 2.46
CA VAL A 45 10.04 -3.14 2.42
C VAL A 45 9.32 -2.77 3.71
N LEU A 46 9.97 -1.93 4.52
CA LEU A 46 9.34 -1.33 5.68
C LEU A 46 8.69 0.00 5.28
N ILE A 47 7.38 0.10 5.49
CA ILE A 47 6.63 1.35 5.36
C ILE A 47 6.29 1.86 6.75
N HIS A 48 6.74 3.08 7.05
CA HIS A 48 6.38 3.78 8.29
C HIS A 48 6.14 5.27 8.04
N CYS A 49 5.41 5.88 8.97
CA CYS A 49 5.29 7.33 9.14
C CYS A 49 5.63 7.65 10.61
N HIS A 50 5.28 8.83 11.11
CA HIS A 50 5.58 9.22 12.50
C HIS A 50 4.92 8.28 13.53
N ALA A 51 3.58 8.17 13.53
CA ALA A 51 2.85 7.32 14.49
C ALA A 51 2.48 5.93 13.95
N GLY A 52 2.61 5.71 12.64
CA GLY A 52 2.17 4.47 12.00
C GLY A 52 0.64 4.25 12.03
N VAL A 53 -0.15 5.32 12.12
CA VAL A 53 -1.63 5.30 12.27
C VAL A 53 -2.34 5.63 10.95
N SER A 54 -1.96 6.72 10.29
CA SER A 54 -2.67 7.25 9.13
C SER A 54 -1.90 7.03 7.82
N ARG A 55 -0.85 7.82 7.55
CA ARG A 55 -0.10 7.82 6.26
C ARG A 55 0.45 6.45 5.83
N SER A 56 1.19 5.77 6.69
CA SER A 56 1.74 4.45 6.37
C SER A 56 0.64 3.41 6.15
N ALA A 57 -0.49 3.54 6.85
CA ALA A 57 -1.64 2.67 6.65
C ALA A 57 -2.30 2.95 5.29
N THR A 58 -2.49 4.23 4.94
CA THR A 58 -2.99 4.65 3.62
C THR A 58 -2.17 4.07 2.47
N VAL A 59 -0.83 4.20 2.54
CA VAL A 59 0.08 3.64 1.50
C VAL A 59 -0.05 2.12 1.43
N THR A 60 -0.12 1.45 2.59
CA THR A 60 -0.25 -0.02 2.64
C THR A 60 -1.57 -0.47 2.01
N ILE A 61 -2.68 0.21 2.31
CA ILE A 61 -4.01 -0.09 1.72
C ILE A 61 -3.99 0.16 0.21
N ALA A 62 -3.45 1.30 -0.24
CA ALA A 62 -3.34 1.61 -1.67
C ALA A 62 -2.48 0.55 -2.41
N TYR A 63 -1.40 0.08 -1.79
CA TYR A 63 -0.58 -0.98 -2.35
C TYR A 63 -1.36 -2.29 -2.52
N LEU A 64 -2.14 -2.68 -1.51
CA LEU A 64 -3.01 -3.86 -1.58
C LEU A 64 -4.05 -3.71 -2.69
N LEU A 65 -4.73 -2.57 -2.80
CA LEU A 65 -5.66 -2.29 -3.89
C LEU A 65 -4.98 -2.44 -5.27
N LYS A 66 -3.78 -1.88 -5.44
CA LYS A 66 -3.07 -1.93 -6.73
C LYS A 66 -2.64 -3.35 -7.13
N HIS A 67 -2.25 -4.19 -6.16
CA HIS A 67 -1.60 -5.48 -6.40
C HIS A 67 -2.48 -6.71 -6.13
N THR A 68 -3.71 -6.48 -5.66
CA THR A 68 -4.70 -7.52 -5.44
C THR A 68 -6.01 -7.11 -6.11
N ARG A 69 -7.02 -7.98 -6.04
CA ARG A 69 -8.40 -7.64 -6.42
C ARG A 69 -9.28 -7.32 -5.21
N MET A 70 -8.67 -7.02 -4.05
CA MET A 70 -9.42 -6.65 -2.85
C MET A 70 -10.19 -5.35 -3.08
N ALA A 71 -11.38 -5.28 -2.48
CA ALA A 71 -12.10 -4.04 -2.35
C ALA A 71 -11.44 -3.16 -1.26
N MET A 72 -11.68 -1.85 -1.30
CA MET A 72 -11.12 -0.90 -0.33
C MET A 72 -11.47 -1.27 1.11
N ALA A 73 -12.71 -1.69 1.35
CA ALA A 73 -13.17 -2.13 2.67
C ALA A 73 -12.40 -3.36 3.17
N ASP A 74 -12.12 -4.34 2.28
CA ASP A 74 -11.41 -5.56 2.64
C ASP A 74 -9.93 -5.30 2.86
N ALA A 75 -9.31 -4.48 2.01
CA ALA A 75 -7.93 -4.04 2.19
C ALA A 75 -7.76 -3.28 3.51
N TYR A 76 -8.70 -2.39 3.85
CA TYR A 76 -8.72 -1.71 5.14
C TYR A 76 -8.83 -2.69 6.31
N LYS A 77 -9.81 -3.60 6.29
CA LYS A 77 -10.01 -4.61 7.33
C LYS A 77 -8.78 -5.50 7.51
N PHE A 78 -8.15 -5.91 6.42
CA PHE A 78 -6.93 -6.71 6.45
C PHE A 78 -5.79 -5.98 7.18
N VAL A 79 -5.52 -4.72 6.82
CA VAL A 79 -4.48 -3.93 7.50
C VAL A 79 -4.90 -3.67 8.96
N LYS A 80 -6.17 -3.39 9.24
CA LYS A 80 -6.68 -3.19 10.61
C LYS A 80 -6.50 -4.44 11.47
N GLY A 81 -6.73 -5.64 10.93
CA GLY A 81 -6.52 -6.91 11.62
C GLY A 81 -5.05 -7.17 11.95
N LYS A 82 -4.12 -6.68 11.12
CA LYS A 82 -2.67 -6.80 11.36
C LYS A 82 -2.12 -5.68 12.27
N ARG A 83 -2.77 -4.51 12.33
CA ARG A 83 -2.43 -3.38 13.20
C ARG A 83 -3.68 -2.61 13.59
N PHE A 84 -4.22 -2.93 14.76
CA PHE A 84 -5.49 -2.36 15.23
C PHE A 84 -5.48 -0.84 15.41
N ILE A 85 -4.31 -0.22 15.62
CA ILE A 85 -4.22 1.24 15.82
C ILE A 85 -4.37 2.06 14.54
N ILE A 86 -4.45 1.45 13.36
CA ILE A 86 -4.57 2.25 12.13
C ILE A 86 -5.87 3.06 12.13
N SER A 87 -5.76 4.30 11.67
CA SER A 87 -6.87 5.22 11.48
C SER A 87 -6.45 6.28 10.47
N PRO A 88 -6.46 5.95 9.15
CA PRO A 88 -6.41 6.96 8.10
C PRO A 88 -7.45 8.05 8.34
N ASN A 89 -7.11 9.31 8.05
CA ASN A 89 -8.08 10.40 8.14
C ASN A 89 -9.13 10.31 7.01
N PHE A 90 -10.26 11.01 7.15
CA PHE A 90 -11.34 10.99 6.16
C PHE A 90 -10.89 11.40 4.76
N ASN A 91 -9.96 12.34 4.64
CA ASN A 91 -9.43 12.76 3.34
C ASN A 91 -8.68 11.62 2.64
N PHE A 92 -7.80 10.90 3.33
CA PHE A 92 -7.14 9.71 2.79
C PHE A 92 -8.14 8.58 2.51
N MET A 93 -9.21 8.47 3.30
CA MET A 93 -10.28 7.51 3.00
C MET A 93 -10.98 7.81 1.69
N GLY A 94 -11.34 9.08 1.45
CA GLY A 94 -11.91 9.52 0.17
C GLY A 94 -10.97 9.25 -1.01
N GLN A 95 -9.69 9.59 -0.86
CA GLN A 95 -8.70 9.33 -1.91
C GLN A 95 -8.47 7.83 -2.17
N LEU A 96 -8.60 6.95 -1.17
CA LEU A 96 -8.50 5.50 -1.35
C LEU A 96 -9.71 4.93 -2.11
N LEU A 97 -10.90 5.46 -1.86
CA LEU A 97 -12.12 5.09 -2.61
C LEU A 97 -12.04 5.57 -4.07
N GLU A 98 -11.59 6.81 -4.29
CA GLU A 98 -11.33 7.32 -5.66
C GLU A 98 -10.30 6.43 -6.38
N PHE A 99 -9.23 6.04 -5.68
CA PHE A 99 -8.20 5.17 -6.24
C PHE A 99 -8.73 3.79 -6.61
N GLU A 100 -9.60 3.18 -5.79
CA GLU A 100 -10.28 1.93 -6.14
C GLU A 100 -11.13 2.07 -7.40
N GLN A 101 -11.89 3.17 -7.53
CA GLN A 101 -12.70 3.45 -8.72
C GLN A 101 -11.83 3.56 -9.97
N ASP A 102 -10.69 4.25 -9.89
CA ASP A 102 -9.75 4.35 -11.01
C ASP A 102 -9.19 3.00 -11.44
N LEU A 103 -8.91 2.12 -10.48
CA LEU A 103 -8.42 0.78 -10.74
C LEU A 103 -9.49 -0.08 -11.41
N ASN A 104 -10.76 0.12 -11.06
CA ASN A 104 -11.89 -0.60 -11.62
C ASN A 104 -12.27 -0.07 -13.02
N GLN A 105 -12.10 1.22 -13.26
CA GLN A 105 -12.32 1.86 -14.57
C GLN A 105 -11.13 1.70 -15.53
N GLY A 106 -10.00 1.15 -15.06
CA GLY A 106 -8.80 0.96 -15.87
C GLY A 106 -7.97 2.24 -16.10
N ILE A 107 -8.36 3.38 -15.52
CA ILE A 107 -7.58 4.64 -15.51
C ILE A 107 -6.20 4.38 -14.90
N SER A 108 -6.16 3.56 -13.85
CA SER A 108 -4.94 3.04 -13.24
C SER A 108 -4.89 1.52 -13.42
N PRO A 109 -3.82 0.94 -14.00
CA PRO A 109 -3.77 -0.51 -14.22
C PRO A 109 -3.49 -1.26 -12.92
N ARG A 110 -4.22 -2.33 -12.61
CA ARG A 110 -3.83 -3.24 -11.51
C ARG A 110 -2.60 -4.07 -11.90
N ILE A 111 -1.72 -4.32 -10.95
CA ILE A 111 -0.47 -5.09 -11.14
C ILE A 111 -0.59 -6.38 -10.34
N LEU A 112 -1.26 -7.37 -10.92
CA LEU A 112 -1.60 -8.62 -10.23
C LEU A 112 -0.47 -9.66 -10.24
N TYR A 113 0.57 -9.42 -11.03
CA TYR A 113 1.69 -10.35 -11.19
C TYR A 113 3.04 -9.69 -10.87
N PRO A 114 3.94 -10.41 -10.17
CA PRO A 114 3.68 -11.69 -9.49
C PRO A 114 2.71 -11.51 -8.30
N ARG A 115 1.96 -12.56 -7.93
CA ARG A 115 1.02 -12.49 -6.79
C ARG A 115 1.76 -12.17 -5.49
N LEU A 116 1.09 -11.46 -4.59
CA LEU A 116 1.59 -11.24 -3.24
C LEU A 116 1.41 -12.51 -2.41
N GLN A 117 2.52 -13.17 -2.08
CA GLN A 117 2.51 -14.37 -1.24
C GLN A 117 2.07 -14.03 0.20
N GLY A 118 1.31 -14.93 0.83
CA GLY A 118 0.86 -14.79 2.22
C GLY A 118 -0.35 -13.89 2.46
N ILE A 119 -0.99 -13.37 1.39
CA ILE A 119 -2.27 -12.63 1.45
C ILE A 119 -3.46 -13.54 1.11
N GLU A 120 -3.22 -14.66 0.42
CA GLU A 120 -4.24 -15.61 -0.03
C GLU A 120 -4.90 -16.42 1.11
N SER A 121 -4.35 -16.41 2.33
CA SER A 121 -4.88 -17.18 3.48
C SER A 121 -5.99 -16.47 4.27
N SER A 122 -6.53 -15.35 3.78
CA SER A 122 -7.49 -14.53 4.55
C SER A 122 -8.57 -13.85 3.69
N VAL A 123 -8.78 -14.33 2.47
CA VAL A 123 -9.92 -13.97 1.60
C VAL A 123 -10.64 -15.21 1.14
#